data_AF-A0A6A3BKC3-F1
#
_entry.id   AF-A0A6A3BKC3-F1
#
_cell.length_a   1.000
_cell.length_b   1.000
_cell.length_c   1.000
_cell.angle_alpha   90.00
_cell.angle_beta   90.00
_cell.angle_gamma   90.00
#
_symmetry.space_group_name_H-M   'P 1'
#
loop_
_entity.id
_entity.type
_entity.pdbx_description
1 polymer ?
#
loop_
_entity_poly.entity_id
_entity_poly.type
_entity_poly.pdbx_seq_one_letter_code
_entity_poly.pdbx_strand_id
1 'polypeptide(L)'
;MASGSSWTAKQNKLFENALVTYDKDTPDRWHNLARAVGGKTAEEVKIHYQNLVEDLEQIESGQVPLPPYKKAGGNKAYNYMND
;
A
#
# COMPACT_ATOMS: atom_id res chain seq x y z
N MET A 1 22.83 -12.43 -1.65
CA MET A 1 21.47 -12.28 -2.19
C MET A 1 20.53 -12.61 -1.06
N ALA A 2 19.93 -11.62 -0.40
CA ALA A 2 18.94 -11.88 0.64
C ALA A 2 17.78 -12.62 -0.04
N SER A 3 17.61 -13.89 0.29
CA SER A 3 16.41 -14.65 -0.04
C SER A 3 15.25 -14.05 0.75
N GLY A 4 14.77 -12.88 0.32
CA GLY A 4 13.64 -12.22 0.92
C GLY A 4 12.43 -13.13 0.76
N SER A 5 11.88 -13.60 1.88
CA SER A 5 10.68 -14.42 1.83
C SER A 5 9.57 -13.61 1.14
N SER A 6 9.01 -14.11 0.05
CA SER A 6 8.01 -13.39 -0.72
C SER A 6 6.82 -13.03 0.17
N TRP A 7 6.37 -11.78 0.12
CA TRP A 7 5.20 -11.32 0.85
C TRP A 7 3.95 -11.87 0.19
N THR A 8 3.18 -12.66 0.95
CA THR A 8 1.86 -13.10 0.47
C THR A 8 0.85 -11.95 0.58
N ALA A 9 -0.20 -11.98 -0.23
CA ALA A 9 -1.30 -10.99 -0.13
C ALA A 9 -1.92 -10.94 1.28
N LYS A 10 -2.00 -12.08 1.97
CA LYS A 10 -2.47 -12.16 3.36
C LYS A 10 -1.53 -11.43 4.32
N GLN A 11 -0.21 -11.65 4.19
CA GLN A 11 0.78 -10.96 5.02
C GLN A 11 0.77 -9.46 4.76
N ASN A 12 0.67 -9.05 3.49
CA ASN A 12 0.60 -7.62 3.15
C ASN A 12 -0.64 -6.96 3.78
N LYS A 13 -1.80 -7.61 3.71
CA LYS A 13 -3.02 -7.11 4.35
C LYS A 13 -2.90 -7.00 5.88
N LEU A 14 -2.25 -7.98 6.53
CA LEU A 14 -1.99 -7.91 7.97
C LEU A 14 -1.01 -6.78 8.30
N PHE A 15 0.00 -6.57 7.47
CA PHE A 15 0.96 -5.48 7.61
C PHE A 15 0.27 -4.12 7.52
N GLU A 16 -0.55 -3.87 6.49
CA GLU A 16 -1.31 -2.62 6.35
C GLU A 16 -2.22 -2.35 7.55
N ASN A 17 -2.98 -3.35 8.00
CA ASN A 17 -3.81 -3.24 9.20
C ASN A 17 -3.00 -2.91 10.45
N ALA A 18 -1.82 -3.53 10.58
CA ALA A 18 -0.94 -3.32 11.72
C ALA A 18 -0.28 -1.93 11.68
N LEU A 19 -0.04 -1.32 10.50
CA LEU A 19 0.40 0.08 10.39
C LEU A 19 -0.62 1.06 10.94
N VAL A 20 -1.91 0.76 10.83
CA VAL A 20 -3.00 1.58 11.41
C VAL A 20 -3.00 1.47 12.94
N THR A 21 -2.64 0.30 13.48
CA THR A 21 -2.65 0.04 14.93
C THR A 21 -1.39 0.55 15.63
N TYR A 22 -0.22 0.39 14.98
CA TYR A 22 1.08 0.77 15.51
C TYR A 22 1.62 1.98 14.73
N ASP A 23 1.34 3.16 15.25
CA ASP A 23 1.81 4.43 14.71
C ASP A 23 3.34 4.58 14.80
N LYS A 24 3.85 5.72 14.32
CA LYS A 24 5.29 6.00 14.28
C LYS A 24 5.94 6.16 15.66
N ASP A 25 5.16 6.50 16.68
CA ASP A 25 5.64 6.81 18.03
C ASP A 25 5.54 5.57 18.95
N THR A 26 4.94 4.49 18.46
CA THR A 26 4.85 3.19 19.13
C THR A 26 6.26 2.62 19.42
N PRO A 27 6.61 2.37 20.70
CA PRO A 27 7.85 1.68 21.05
C PRO A 27 7.91 0.29 20.42
N ASP A 28 9.10 -0.13 19.99
CA ASP A 28 9.32 -1.44 19.36
C ASP A 28 8.39 -1.73 18.16
N ARG A 29 7.96 -0.68 17.45
CA ARG A 29 7.01 -0.73 16.33
C ARG A 29 7.24 -1.91 15.38
N TRP A 30 8.49 -2.11 14.94
CA TRP A 30 8.84 -3.15 13.98
C TRP A 30 8.66 -4.57 14.53
N HIS A 31 8.96 -4.78 15.82
CA HIS A 31 8.72 -6.06 16.49
C HIS A 31 7.22 -6.33 16.67
N ASN A 32 6.44 -5.30 16.99
CA ASN A 32 4.98 -5.41 17.09
C ASN A 32 4.32 -5.72 15.75
N LEU A 33 4.77 -5.05 14.68
CA LEU A 33 4.34 -5.33 13.30
C LEU A 33 4.71 -6.75 12.88
N ALA A 34 5.95 -7.19 13.11
CA ALA A 34 6.40 -8.54 12.78
C ALA A 34 5.56 -9.62 13.51
N ARG A 35 5.23 -9.38 14.79
CA ARG A 35 4.35 -10.25 15.56
C ARG A 35 2.92 -10.30 15.00
N ALA A 36 2.39 -9.17 14.56
CA ALA A 36 1.04 -9.07 13.99
C ALA A 36 0.93 -9.73 12.60
N VAL A 37 1.95 -9.58 11.76
CA VAL A 37 2.02 -10.18 10.42
C VAL A 37 2.21 -11.69 10.50
N GLY A 38 3.10 -12.15 11.39
CA GLY A 38 3.47 -13.55 11.52
C GLY A 38 4.37 -14.05 10.40
N GLY A 39 5.43 -14.78 10.76
CA GLY A 39 6.36 -15.38 9.79
C GLY A 39 7.20 -14.36 9.01
N LYS A 40 7.43 -13.18 9.60
CA LYS A 40 8.35 -12.13 9.12
C LYS A 40 9.16 -11.61 10.30
N THR A 41 10.40 -11.21 10.07
CA THR A 41 11.24 -10.55 11.10
C THR A 41 10.98 -9.04 11.14
N ALA A 42 11.43 -8.39 12.22
CA ALA A 42 11.35 -6.94 12.34
C ALA A 42 12.12 -6.23 11.20
N GLU A 43 13.26 -6.79 10.79
CA GLU A 43 14.07 -6.29 9.68
C GLU A 43 13.33 -6.43 8.34
N GLU A 44 12.72 -7.59 8.06
CA GLU A 44 11.93 -7.80 6.84
C GLU A 44 10.74 -6.83 6.77
N VAL A 45 10.06 -6.60 7.90
CA VAL A 45 8.96 -5.62 8.00
C VAL A 45 9.46 -4.19 7.76
N LYS A 46 10.61 -3.82 8.33
CA LYS A 46 11.19 -2.48 8.15
C LYS A 46 11.55 -2.23 6.68
N ILE A 47 12.16 -3.21 6.01
CA ILE A 47 12.47 -3.12 4.57
C ILE A 47 11.18 -2.98 3.75
N HIS A 48 10.16 -3.79 4.05
CA HIS A 48 8.87 -3.71 3.35
C HIS A 48 8.19 -2.35 3.52
N TYR A 49 8.27 -1.76 4.72
CA TYR A 49 7.79 -0.40 4.98
C TYR A 49 8.55 0.66 4.17
N GLN A 50 9.87 0.55 4.07
CA GLN A 50 10.68 1.50 3.28
C GLN A 50 10.29 1.47 1.80
N ASN A 51 10.10 0.28 1.23
CA ASN A 51 9.62 0.14 -0.15
C ASN A 51 8.24 0.77 -0.33
N LEU A 52 7.32 0.56 0.62
CA LEU A 52 5.99 1.19 0.57
C LEU A 52 6.08 2.73 0.58
N VAL A 53 6.97 3.31 1.39
CA VAL A 53 7.18 4.76 1.42
C VAL A 53 7.73 5.25 0.08
N GLU A 54 8.72 4.56 -0.49
CA GLU A 54 9.29 4.91 -1.80
C GLU A 54 8.22 4.84 -2.91
N ASP A 55 7.39 3.80 -2.94
CA ASP A 55 6.29 3.67 -3.89
C ASP A 55 5.29 4.84 -3.77
N LEU A 56 4.95 5.25 -2.55
CA LEU A 56 4.06 6.39 -2.30
C LEU A 56 4.70 7.71 -2.79
N GLU A 57 5.98 7.92 -2.52
CA GLU A 57 6.72 9.10 -2.99
C GLU A 57 6.77 9.16 -4.53
N GLN A 58 6.95 8.03 -5.21
CA GLN A 58 6.92 7.96 -6.67
C GLN A 58 5.52 8.28 -7.24
N ILE A 59 4.45 7.82 -6.58
CA ILE A 59 3.08 8.14 -6.98
C ILE A 59 2.80 9.64 -6.78
N GLU A 60 3.16 10.19 -5.62
CA GLU A 60 2.91 11.60 -5.27
C GLU A 60 3.72 12.59 -6.11
N SER A 61 4.96 12.23 -6.46
CA SER A 61 5.80 13.03 -7.37
C SER A 61 5.38 12.96 -8.84
N GLY A 62 4.32 12.20 -9.16
CA GLY A 62 3.81 12.05 -10.52
C GLY A 62 4.74 11.23 -11.43
N GLN A 63 5.65 10.45 -10.85
CA GLN A 63 6.54 9.55 -11.60
C GLN A 63 5.84 8.27 -12.05
N VAL A 64 4.66 7.96 -11.49
CA VAL A 64 3.81 6.88 -11.99
C VAL A 64 2.88 7.44 -13.08
N PRO A 65 3.02 6.99 -14.36
CA PRO A 65 2.13 7.42 -15.42
C PRO A 65 0.72 6.96 -15.09
N LEU A 66 -0.20 7.92 -14.98
CA LEU A 66 -1.62 7.60 -14.80
C LEU A 66 -2.10 6.78 -16.00
N PRO A 67 -2.89 5.71 -15.78
CA PRO A 67 -3.62 5.06 -16.86
C PRO A 67 -4.37 6.11 -17.69
N PRO A 68 -4.58 5.88 -18.99
CA PRO A 68 -5.38 6.77 -19.84
C PRO A 68 -6.85 6.65 -19.42
N TYR A 69 -7.22 7.30 -18.31
CA TYR A 69 -8.59 7.49 -17.90
C TYR A 69 -9.23 8.39 -18.96
N LYS A 70 -10.14 7.83 -19.77
CA LYS A 70 -10.97 8.63 -20.66
C LYS A 70 -11.64 9.68 -19.78
N LYS A 71 -11.28 10.95 -19.97
CA LYS A 71 -12.00 12.06 -19.32
C LYS A 71 -13.46 11.86 -19.69
N ALA A 72 -14.32 11.60 -18.69
CA ALA A 72 -15.74 11.66 -18.89
C ALA A 72 -16.01 13.07 -19.44
N GLY A 73 -16.28 13.13 -20.74
CA GLY A 73 -16.44 14.39 -21.45
C GLY A 73 -17.54 15.18 -20.77
N GLY A 74 -17.23 16.42 -20.40
CA GLY A 74 -18.24 17.36 -19.95
C GLY A 74 -19.38 17.48 -20.94
N ASN A 75 -20.59 17.53 -20.39
CA ASN A 75 -21.81 18.03 -21.01
C ASN A 75 -22.25 17.37 -22.33
N LYS A 76 -22.92 16.21 -22.22
CA LYS A 76 -24.14 15.97 -23.01
C LYS A 76 -25.20 15.33 -22.12
N ALA A 77 -26.31 16.03 -21.99
CA ALA A 77 -27.50 15.60 -21.28
C ALA A 77 -27.93 14.20 -21.73
N TYR A 78 -27.95 13.24 -20.81
CA TYR A 78 -28.69 12.01 -21.01
C TYR A 78 -30.16 12.32 -20.67
N ASN A 79 -30.92 12.72 -21.68
CA ASN A 79 -32.36 12.52 -21.69
C ASN A 79 -32.61 11.01 -21.57
N TYR A 80 -33.03 10.57 -20.39
CA TYR A 80 -33.64 9.24 -20.23
C TYR A 80 -35.08 9.33 -20.75
N MET A 81 -35.26 8.95 -22.01
CA MET A 81 -36.54 8.62 -22.63
C MET A 81 -36.38 7.27 -23.35
N ASN A 82 -37.28 6.33 -23.00
CA ASN A 82 -37.55 5.00 -23.57
C ASN A 82 -36.47 3.91 -23.38
N ASP A 83 -36.76 2.71 -22.88
CA ASP A 83 -38.01 1.92 -22.80
C ASP A 83 -38.19 1.21 -21.45
#